data_AF-A0A2N7RYE7-F1
#
_entry.id   AF-A0A2N7RYE7-F1
#
_cell.length_a   1.000
_cell.length_b   1.000
_cell.length_c   1.000
_cell.angle_alpha   90.00
_cell.angle_beta   90.00
_cell.angle_gamma   90.00
#
_symmetry.space_group_name_H-M   'P 1'
#
loop_
_entity.id
_entity.type
_entity.pdbx_description
1 polymer ?
#
loop_
_entity_poly.entity_id
_entity_poly.type
_entity_poly.pdbx_seq_one_letter_code
_entity_poly.pdbx_strand_id
1 'polypeptide(L)'
;MLPPVLAGTLSTLRLCGREHSRQTVEDRSNRVGGQAPAETEEPRNDEESTMETMLQPADHECLPCYLYRCTKTEECDGSLRLLAFYRDHNAPRATALERKVRLLGGYCDCEVLANAIRPITREANQALEDDVDLVCKGVRRGATQPCEHWLMRRGVQWGGGQFRRRSA
;
A
#
# COMPACT_ATOMS: atom_id res chain seq x y z
N MET A 1 -13.17 -43.25 -4.01
CA MET A 1 -13.65 -42.20 -3.09
C MET A 1 -12.47 -41.32 -2.74
N LEU A 2 -12.34 -40.16 -3.38
CA LEU A 2 -11.32 -39.14 -3.10
C LEU A 2 -12.06 -37.92 -2.54
N PRO A 3 -11.63 -37.33 -1.41
CA PRO A 3 -12.24 -36.10 -0.93
C PRO A 3 -11.77 -34.91 -1.80
N PRO A 4 -12.65 -33.91 -2.05
CA PRO A 4 -12.25 -32.68 -2.71
C PRO A 4 -11.45 -31.81 -1.73
N VAL A 5 -10.22 -31.45 -2.12
CA VAL A 5 -9.42 -30.48 -1.38
C VAL A 5 -10.03 -29.10 -1.64
N LEU A 6 -10.45 -28.47 -0.55
CA LEU A 6 -11.10 -27.17 -0.50
C LEU A 6 -10.24 -26.10 -1.19
N ALA A 7 -10.82 -25.44 -2.18
CA ALA A 7 -10.33 -24.17 -2.69
C ALA A 7 -10.44 -23.13 -1.57
N GLY A 8 -9.33 -22.86 -0.89
CA GLY A 8 -9.21 -21.74 0.03
C GLY A 8 -9.32 -20.43 -0.76
N THR A 9 -10.49 -19.80 -0.70
CA THR A 9 -10.73 -18.45 -1.18
C THR A 9 -9.94 -17.48 -0.32
N LEU A 10 -8.79 -17.03 -0.81
CA LEU A 10 -8.09 -15.84 -0.32
C LEU A 10 -8.98 -14.61 -0.63
N SER A 11 -9.86 -14.25 0.30
CA SER A 11 -10.79 -13.14 0.13
C SER A 11 -11.03 -12.40 1.45
N THR A 12 -9.96 -11.82 2.00
CA THR A 12 -10.03 -10.82 3.09
C THR A 12 -9.30 -9.53 2.77
N LEU A 13 -8.76 -9.37 1.55
CA LEU A 13 -8.55 -8.01 1.03
C LEU A 13 -9.95 -7.44 0.79
N ARG A 14 -10.37 -6.45 1.58
CA ARG A 14 -11.59 -5.66 1.35
C ARG A 14 -11.65 -5.38 -0.15
N LEU A 15 -12.58 -6.04 -0.85
CA LEU A 15 -12.65 -6.01 -2.29
C LEU A 15 -12.79 -4.55 -2.69
N CYS A 16 -11.82 -4.04 -3.43
CA CYS A 16 -11.90 -2.74 -4.09
C CYS A 16 -13.25 -2.69 -4.80
N GLY A 17 -14.19 -1.90 -4.27
CA GLY A 17 -15.52 -1.70 -4.84
C GLY A 17 -15.37 -1.04 -6.21
N ARG A 18 -15.14 -1.85 -7.24
CA ARG A 18 -14.80 -1.42 -8.59
C ARG A 18 -16.05 -0.91 -9.32
N GLU A 19 -16.69 0.13 -8.78
CA GLU A 19 -17.78 0.88 -9.43
C GLU A 19 -17.44 2.35 -9.71
N HIS A 20 -16.25 2.86 -9.36
CA HIS A 20 -15.85 4.23 -9.73
C HIS A 20 -15.32 4.30 -11.17
N SER A 21 -16.25 4.07 -12.09
CA SER A 21 -16.16 4.43 -13.50
C SER A 21 -16.14 5.97 -13.63
N ARG A 22 -15.05 6.49 -14.21
CA ARG A 22 -14.98 7.74 -14.99
C ARG A 22 -15.88 8.91 -14.54
N GLN A 23 -15.30 9.90 -13.87
CA GLN A 23 -15.81 11.28 -13.98
C GLN A 23 -14.68 12.30 -13.98
N THR A 24 -14.40 12.79 -15.19
CA THR A 24 -13.90 14.14 -15.45
C THR A 24 -15.02 15.12 -15.11
N VAL A 25 -14.78 16.09 -14.22
CA VAL A 25 -15.61 17.29 -14.14
C VAL A 25 -14.70 18.50 -13.93
N GLU A 26 -14.68 19.35 -14.95
CA GLU A 26 -14.15 20.69 -14.96
C GLU A 26 -14.90 21.62 -13.98
N ASP A 27 -14.12 22.54 -13.42
CA ASP A 27 -14.42 23.96 -13.21
C ASP A 27 -15.74 24.37 -12.54
N ARG A 28 -15.61 25.02 -11.38
CA ARG A 28 -16.34 26.26 -11.13
C ARG A 28 -15.74 27.07 -9.99
N SER A 29 -15.12 28.17 -10.37
CA SER A 29 -14.98 29.37 -9.54
C SER A 29 -16.29 29.76 -8.86
N ASN A 30 -16.23 30.10 -7.57
CA ASN A 30 -17.08 31.17 -7.04
C ASN A 30 -16.42 31.86 -5.82
N ARG A 31 -16.20 33.18 -5.93
CA ARG A 31 -15.96 34.09 -4.80
C ARG A 31 -17.31 34.55 -4.26
N VAL A 32 -17.49 34.57 -2.94
CA VAL A 32 -18.11 35.68 -2.19
C VAL A 32 -17.51 35.68 -0.78
N GLY A 33 -17.11 36.86 -0.29
CA GLY A 33 -16.57 37.06 1.06
C GLY A 33 -17.63 37.34 2.12
N GLY A 34 -17.18 37.48 3.36
CA GLY A 34 -17.95 38.12 4.43
C GLY A 34 -17.73 37.55 5.82
N GLN A 35 -17.09 38.36 6.66
CA GLN A 35 -17.13 38.43 8.13
C GLN A 35 -16.76 37.21 9.01
N ALA A 36 -15.73 37.44 9.82
CA ALA A 36 -15.46 36.74 11.08
C ALA A 36 -16.50 37.09 12.16
N PRO A 37 -16.66 36.22 13.17
CA PRO A 37 -16.40 36.70 14.53
C PRO A 37 -15.55 35.74 15.38
N ALA A 38 -15.26 36.25 16.56
CA ALA A 38 -14.25 35.86 17.53
C ALA A 38 -14.51 34.55 18.30
N GLU A 39 -13.41 34.02 18.84
CA GLU A 39 -13.28 33.31 20.12
C GLU A 39 -13.99 31.96 20.28
N THR A 40 -13.22 30.88 20.13
CA THR A 40 -13.01 29.86 21.19
C THR A 40 -11.73 29.08 20.84
N GLU A 41 -10.67 29.18 21.64
CA GLU A 41 -9.51 28.28 21.50
C GLU A 41 -9.90 26.91 22.06
N GLU A 42 -10.54 26.11 21.23
CA GLU A 42 -10.64 24.67 21.44
C GLU A 42 -9.25 24.03 21.23
N PRO A 43 -8.83 23.03 22.03
CA PRO A 43 -7.60 22.30 21.76
C PRO A 43 -7.74 21.57 20.41
N ARG A 44 -7.09 22.10 19.38
CA ARG A 44 -7.05 21.53 18.02
C ARG A 44 -6.30 20.19 18.02
N ASN A 45 -7.06 19.10 17.94
CA ASN A 45 -6.74 17.81 17.33
C ASN A 45 -5.29 17.29 17.48
N ASP A 46 -4.99 16.63 18.60
CA ASP A 46 -3.81 15.75 18.72
C ASP A 46 -4.02 14.40 17.99
N GLU A 47 -5.28 14.03 17.69
CA GLU A 47 -5.65 12.73 17.09
C GLU A 47 -5.37 12.67 15.58
N GLU A 48 -5.59 13.76 14.84
CA GLU A 48 -5.37 13.85 13.38
C GLU A 48 -3.88 13.77 13.04
N SER A 49 -3.03 14.40 13.86
CA SER A 49 -1.55 14.33 13.79
C SER A 49 -1.02 12.90 14.00
N THR A 50 -1.73 12.10 14.80
CA THR A 50 -1.34 10.72 15.10
C THR A 50 -1.59 9.80 13.91
N MET A 51 -2.73 9.94 13.24
CA MET A 51 -3.08 9.11 12.07
C MET A 51 -2.16 9.38 10.87
N GLU A 52 -1.80 10.64 10.63
CA GLU A 52 -0.85 11.00 9.56
C GLU A 52 0.54 10.39 9.80
N THR A 53 1.00 10.36 11.06
CA THR A 53 2.26 9.71 11.44
C THR A 53 2.19 8.19 11.25
N MET A 54 1.05 7.56 11.52
CA MET A 54 0.87 6.12 11.33
C MET A 54 0.96 5.70 9.87
N LEU A 55 0.61 6.58 8.91
CA LEU A 55 0.72 6.28 7.48
C LEU A 55 2.10 6.59 6.89
N GLN A 56 3.04 7.09 7.68
CA GLN A 56 4.43 7.23 7.28
C GLN A 56 5.09 5.85 7.15
N PRO A 57 5.92 5.63 6.11
CA PRO A 57 6.74 4.43 6.06
C PRO A 57 7.71 4.43 7.23
N ALA A 58 7.75 3.32 7.97
CA ALA A 58 8.73 3.15 9.03
C ALA A 58 10.15 3.06 8.43
N ASP A 59 11.15 3.32 9.27
CA ASP A 59 12.54 3.19 8.88
C ASP A 59 12.84 1.76 8.40
N HIS A 60 13.47 1.66 7.22
CA HIS A 60 13.77 0.38 6.56
C HIS A 60 12.54 -0.49 6.23
N GLU A 61 11.32 0.03 6.32
CA GLU A 61 10.12 -0.71 5.93
C GLU A 61 10.13 -0.98 4.43
N CYS A 62 9.80 -2.20 4.02
CA CYS A 62 9.69 -2.55 2.62
C CYS A 62 8.31 -2.15 2.07
N LEU A 63 8.25 -1.80 0.78
CA LEU A 63 7.01 -1.38 0.12
C LEU A 63 5.84 -2.36 0.37
N PRO A 64 5.99 -3.70 0.23
CA PRO A 64 4.88 -4.62 0.53
C PRO A 64 4.37 -4.58 1.97
N CYS A 65 5.27 -4.52 2.97
CA CYS A 65 4.85 -4.45 4.38
C CYS A 65 4.13 -3.13 4.68
N TYR A 66 4.65 -2.03 4.13
CA TYR A 66 4.01 -0.72 4.22
C TYR A 66 2.58 -0.75 3.66
N LEU A 67 2.42 -1.24 2.43
CA LEU A 67 1.10 -1.34 1.81
C LEU A 67 0.18 -2.27 2.60
N TYR A 68 0.67 -3.44 3.04
CA TYR A 68 -0.12 -4.39 3.83
C TYR A 68 -0.65 -3.74 5.13
N ARG A 69 0.22 -3.07 5.87
CA ARG A 69 -0.14 -2.37 7.12
C ARG A 69 -1.15 -1.24 6.86
N CYS A 70 -0.86 -0.35 5.91
CA CYS A 70 -1.71 0.83 5.67
C CYS A 70 -3.06 0.49 5.05
N THR A 71 -3.14 -0.52 4.18
CA THR A 71 -4.41 -0.95 3.55
C THR A 71 -5.35 -1.69 4.52
N LYS A 72 -4.87 -2.12 5.69
CA LYS A 72 -5.72 -2.64 6.77
C LYS A 72 -6.39 -1.51 7.55
N THR A 73 -5.71 -0.38 7.68
CA THR A 73 -6.20 0.80 8.42
C THR A 73 -7.13 1.65 7.56
N GLU A 74 -6.79 1.85 6.29
CA GLU A 74 -7.49 2.74 5.38
C GLU A 74 -8.36 1.99 4.39
N GLU A 75 -9.52 2.55 4.07
CA GLU A 75 -10.34 2.04 2.97
C GLU A 75 -9.69 2.34 1.62
N CYS A 76 -9.86 1.42 0.67
CA CYS A 76 -9.32 1.63 -0.67
C CYS A 76 -10.16 2.64 -1.46
N ASP A 77 -9.51 3.71 -1.93
CA ASP A 77 -10.09 4.75 -2.79
C ASP A 77 -9.93 4.48 -4.30
N GLY A 78 -9.48 3.27 -4.66
CA GLY A 78 -9.21 2.88 -6.05
C GLY A 78 -7.95 3.50 -6.66
N SER A 79 -7.08 4.14 -5.86
CA SER A 79 -5.86 4.79 -6.33
C SER A 79 -4.57 4.10 -5.83
N LEU A 80 -3.41 4.58 -6.32
CA LEU A 80 -2.07 4.18 -5.88
C LEU A 80 -1.49 5.19 -4.87
N ARG A 81 -2.33 5.80 -4.04
CA ARG A 81 -1.94 6.90 -3.13
C ARG A 81 -0.83 6.47 -2.18
N LEU A 82 -0.96 5.30 -1.54
CA LEU A 82 0.03 4.81 -0.58
C LEU A 82 1.34 4.43 -1.30
N LEU A 83 1.25 3.75 -2.45
CA LEU A 83 2.44 3.42 -3.24
C LEU A 83 3.18 4.66 -3.72
N ALA A 84 2.47 5.69 -4.19
CA ALA A 84 3.06 6.95 -4.62
C ALA A 84 3.74 7.66 -3.44
N PHE A 85 3.07 7.71 -2.28
CA PHE A 85 3.62 8.29 -1.06
C PHE A 85 4.90 7.56 -0.61
N TYR A 86 4.89 6.22 -0.57
CA TYR A 86 6.10 5.44 -0.26
C TYR A 86 7.22 5.71 -1.27
N ARG A 87 6.91 5.79 -2.56
CA ARG A 87 7.92 6.11 -3.59
C ARG A 87 8.55 7.46 -3.29
N ASP A 88 7.74 8.49 -3.08
CA ASP A 88 8.24 9.86 -2.92
C ASP A 88 9.04 10.03 -1.63
N HIS A 89 8.65 9.34 -0.56
CA HIS A 89 9.34 9.37 0.73
C HIS A 89 10.59 8.47 0.76
N ASN A 90 10.46 7.17 0.42
CA ASN A 90 11.50 6.18 0.66
C ASN A 90 12.37 5.89 -0.56
N ALA A 91 11.84 6.05 -1.76
CA ALA A 91 12.48 5.61 -3.00
C ALA A 91 12.22 6.55 -4.19
N PRO A 92 12.55 7.86 -4.10
CA PRO A 92 12.15 8.86 -5.10
C PRO A 92 12.73 8.60 -6.50
N ARG A 93 13.82 7.82 -6.58
CA ARG A 93 14.42 7.38 -7.85
C ARG A 93 13.66 6.25 -8.55
N ALA A 94 12.66 5.65 -7.92
CA ALA A 94 11.85 4.58 -8.49
C ALA A 94 10.71 5.13 -9.36
N THR A 95 11.04 6.02 -10.29
CA THR A 95 10.08 6.77 -11.14
C THR A 95 9.21 5.87 -12.01
N ALA A 96 9.68 4.66 -12.34
CA ALA A 96 8.92 3.69 -13.12
C ALA A 96 8.03 2.75 -12.29
N LEU A 97 7.97 2.90 -10.95
CA LEU A 97 7.28 1.97 -10.05
C LEU A 97 5.80 1.81 -10.39
N GLU A 98 5.06 2.91 -10.45
CA GLU A 98 3.63 2.91 -10.77
C GLU A 98 3.33 2.25 -12.12
N ARG A 99 4.11 2.59 -13.16
CA ARG A 99 3.95 1.99 -14.49
C ARG A 99 4.13 0.47 -14.43
N LYS A 100 5.12 0.00 -13.67
CA LYS A 100 5.43 -1.43 -13.55
C LYS A 100 4.35 -2.20 -12.80
N VAL A 101 3.81 -1.65 -11.71
CA VAL A 101 2.72 -2.32 -10.99
C VAL A 101 1.43 -2.36 -11.82
N ARG A 102 1.12 -1.31 -12.60
CA ARG A 102 -0.02 -1.31 -13.53
C ARG A 102 0.11 -2.38 -14.60
N LEU A 103 1.31 -2.60 -15.15
CA LEU A 103 1.57 -3.69 -16.10
C LEU A 103 1.33 -5.09 -15.50
N LEU A 104 1.35 -5.21 -14.18
CA LEU A 104 1.03 -6.45 -13.47
C LEU A 104 -0.41 -6.48 -12.94
N GLY A 105 -1.25 -5.49 -13.30
CA GLY A 105 -2.64 -5.41 -12.87
C GLY A 105 -2.86 -4.74 -11.52
N GLY A 106 -1.89 -3.99 -10.99
CA GLY A 106 -2.05 -3.15 -9.80
C GLY A 106 -2.48 -1.73 -10.16
N TYR A 107 -3.79 -1.44 -10.11
CA TYR A 107 -4.34 -0.10 -10.35
C TYR A 107 -4.77 0.61 -9.06
N CYS A 108 -5.08 -0.12 -7.99
CA CYS A 108 -5.11 0.36 -6.60
C CYS A 108 -4.00 -0.25 -5.74
N ASP A 109 -3.70 0.34 -4.57
CA ASP A 109 -2.76 -0.21 -3.59
C ASP A 109 -3.11 -1.65 -3.17
N CYS A 110 -4.41 -1.95 -3.03
CA CYS A 110 -4.92 -3.29 -2.78
C CYS A 110 -4.59 -4.32 -3.87
N GLU A 111 -4.73 -3.91 -5.12
CA GLU A 111 -4.45 -4.74 -6.30
C GLU A 111 -2.94 -4.91 -6.48
N VAL A 112 -2.11 -3.98 -6.01
CA VAL A 112 -0.66 -4.20 -5.97
C VAL A 112 -0.34 -5.39 -5.07
N LEU A 113 -0.95 -5.49 -3.88
CA LEU A 113 -0.79 -6.64 -2.98
C LEU A 113 -1.36 -7.93 -3.58
N ALA A 114 -2.52 -7.86 -4.26
CA ALA A 114 -3.15 -9.03 -4.86
C ALA A 114 -2.43 -9.53 -6.14
N ASN A 115 -1.95 -8.62 -6.98
CA ASN A 115 -1.57 -8.91 -8.36
C ASN A 115 -0.09 -8.74 -8.67
N ALA A 116 0.66 -7.94 -7.91
CA ALA A 116 2.07 -7.65 -8.17
C ALA A 116 3.02 -8.31 -7.15
N ILE A 117 2.52 -8.68 -5.97
CA ILE A 117 3.31 -9.24 -4.88
C ILE A 117 2.69 -10.58 -4.44
N ARG A 118 3.51 -11.48 -3.87
CA ARG A 118 3.04 -12.73 -3.26
C ARG A 118 3.79 -13.01 -1.94
N PRO A 119 3.12 -13.45 -0.87
CA PRO A 119 3.81 -13.95 0.33
C PRO A 119 4.57 -15.25 0.01
N ILE A 120 5.80 -15.38 0.50
CA ILE A 120 6.66 -16.57 0.27
C ILE A 120 7.15 -17.25 1.55
N THR A 121 6.86 -16.67 2.71
CA THR A 121 7.17 -17.26 4.01
C THR A 121 5.89 -17.76 4.67
N ARG A 122 6.01 -18.75 5.55
CA ARG A 122 4.87 -19.22 6.36
C ARG A 122 4.33 -18.09 7.25
N GLU A 123 5.21 -17.29 7.86
CA GLU A 123 4.85 -16.14 8.68
C GLU A 123 3.96 -15.14 7.91
N ALA A 124 4.35 -14.78 6.68
CA ALA A 124 3.56 -13.86 5.86
C ALA A 124 2.22 -14.46 5.40
N ASN A 125 2.17 -15.76 5.05
CA ASN A 125 0.91 -16.40 4.69
C ASN A 125 -0.05 -16.43 5.89
N GLN A 126 0.44 -16.82 7.06
CA GLN A 126 -0.36 -16.87 8.28
C GLN A 126 -0.88 -15.47 8.66
N ALA A 127 -0.04 -14.44 8.57
CA ALA A 127 -0.46 -13.07 8.86
C ALA A 127 -1.62 -12.61 7.98
N LEU A 128 -1.59 -12.98 6.69
CA LEU A 128 -2.64 -12.64 5.73
C LEU A 128 -3.94 -13.42 5.98
N GLU A 129 -3.82 -14.69 6.34
CA GLU A 129 -4.96 -15.56 6.66
C GLU A 129 -5.67 -15.10 7.95
N ASP A 130 -4.90 -14.76 8.98
CA ASP A 130 -5.43 -14.35 10.29
C ASP A 130 -5.72 -12.84 10.37
N ASP A 131 -5.41 -12.09 9.30
CA ASP A 131 -5.50 -10.63 9.22
C ASP A 131 -4.77 -9.90 10.37
N VAL A 132 -3.58 -10.36 10.74
CA VAL A 132 -2.75 -9.81 11.82
C VAL A 132 -1.54 -9.04 11.29
N ASP A 133 -0.91 -8.25 12.14
CA ASP A 133 0.22 -7.42 11.71
C ASP A 133 1.48 -8.25 11.43
N LEU A 134 2.17 -7.91 10.33
CA LEU A 134 3.39 -8.58 9.89
C LEU A 134 4.62 -7.72 10.17
N VAL A 135 5.55 -8.25 10.97
CA VAL A 135 6.81 -7.56 11.27
C VAL A 135 7.72 -7.55 10.04
N CYS A 136 8.02 -6.37 9.51
CA CYS A 136 8.90 -6.23 8.36
C CYS A 136 10.35 -6.66 8.70
N LYS A 137 10.97 -7.46 7.82
CA LYS A 137 12.38 -7.90 7.98
C LYS A 137 13.41 -6.91 7.41
N GLY A 138 12.93 -5.75 6.97
CA GLY A 138 13.76 -4.61 6.61
C GLY A 138 14.35 -4.65 5.19
N VAL A 139 14.57 -3.46 4.63
CA VAL A 139 15.29 -3.23 3.37
C VAL A 139 16.23 -2.03 3.47
N ARG A 140 17.14 -1.88 2.49
CA ARG A 140 17.96 -0.65 2.42
C ARG A 140 17.08 0.57 2.12
N ARG A 141 17.49 1.75 2.60
CA ARG A 141 16.87 3.02 2.16
C ARG A 141 16.93 3.15 0.63
N GLY A 142 15.93 3.78 0.02
CA GLY A 142 15.86 3.91 -1.43
C GLY A 142 15.41 2.64 -2.18
N ALA A 143 14.93 1.60 -1.48
CA ALA A 143 14.48 0.36 -2.11
C ALA A 143 12.96 0.33 -2.25
N THR A 144 12.49 -0.11 -3.41
CA THR A 144 11.10 -0.58 -3.59
C THR A 144 11.01 -2.10 -3.50
N GLN A 145 12.14 -2.78 -3.28
CA GLN A 145 12.21 -4.24 -3.24
C GLN A 145 11.52 -4.79 -1.98
N PRO A 146 10.98 -6.01 -2.05
CA PRO A 146 10.42 -6.69 -0.89
C PRO A 146 11.51 -7.08 0.12
N CYS A 147 11.13 -7.19 1.40
CA CYS A 147 11.89 -7.99 2.37
C CYS A 147 11.65 -9.50 2.11
N GLU A 148 12.22 -10.37 2.94
CA GLU A 148 12.16 -11.83 2.73
C GLU A 148 10.76 -12.45 2.79
N HIS A 149 9.76 -11.74 3.33
CA HIS A 149 8.38 -12.21 3.37
C HIS A 149 7.71 -12.30 2.00
N TRP A 150 8.18 -11.51 1.05
CA TRP A 150 7.45 -11.22 -0.17
C TRP A 150 8.29 -11.47 -1.42
N LEU A 151 7.60 -11.83 -2.49
CA LEU A 151 8.18 -11.92 -3.82
C LEU A 151 7.38 -11.02 -4.75
N MET A 152 8.08 -10.15 -5.49
CA MET A 152 7.46 -9.43 -6.59
C MET A 152 7.28 -10.37 -7.79
N ARG A 153 6.09 -10.33 -8.39
CA ARG A 153 5.77 -11.11 -9.59
C ARG A 153 6.69 -10.74 -10.74
N ARG A 154 6.99 -11.76 -11.56
CA ARG A 154 7.78 -11.63 -12.78
C ARG A 154 6.94 -10.99 -13.88
N GLY A 155 7.57 -10.61 -14.99
CA GLY A 155 6.90 -9.99 -16.15
C GLY A 155 7.26 -8.52 -16.35
N VAL A 156 7.93 -7.91 -15.37
CA VAL A 156 8.56 -6.58 -15.50
C VAL A 156 9.95 -6.60 -14.88
N GLN A 157 10.86 -5.79 -15.39
CA GLN A 157 12.19 -5.62 -14.79
C GLN A 157 12.09 -4.71 -13.57
N TRP A 158 12.17 -5.27 -12.38
CA TRP A 158 12.34 -4.51 -11.15
C TRP A 158 13.77 -3.94 -11.09
N GLY A 159 13.93 -2.68 -10.65
CA GLY A 159 15.23 -1.99 -10.68
C GLY A 159 16.35 -2.81 -10.01
N GLY A 160 17.56 -2.70 -10.56
CA GLY A 160 18.69 -3.63 -10.39
C GLY A 160 19.19 -3.90 -8.97
N GLY A 161 18.46 -4.75 -8.23
CA GLY A 161 18.96 -5.46 -7.06
C GLY A 161 18.70 -6.94 -7.25
N GLN A 162 19.75 -7.74 -7.40
CA GLN A 162 19.64 -9.20 -7.27
C GLN A 162 19.10 -9.51 -5.86
N PHE A 163 18.11 -10.42 -5.79
CA PHE A 163 17.67 -11.03 -4.54
C PHE A 163 18.84 -11.81 -3.93
N ARG A 164 19.68 -11.15 -3.14
CA ARG A 164 20.56 -11.87 -2.22
C ARG A 164 19.75 -12.08 -0.95
N ARG A 165 19.31 -13.32 -0.74
CA ARG A 165 18.91 -13.77 0.59
C ARG A 165 20.03 -13.31 1.53
N ARG A 166 19.72 -12.53 2.57
CA ARG A 166 20.63 -12.46 3.70
C ARG A 166 20.64 -13.88 4.25
N SER A 167 21.75 -14.58 4.10
CA SER A 167 21.99 -15.77 4.90
C SER A 167 21.92 -15.33 6.35
N ALA A 168 21.13 -16.06 7.14
CA ALA A 168 21.03 -15.92 8.58
C ALA A 168 22.40 -16.03 9.25
#